data_AF-A0A4Q2ZT42-F1
#
_entry.id   AF-A0A4Q2ZT42-F1
#
_cell.length_a   1.000
_cell.length_b   1.000
_cell.length_c   1.000
_cell.angle_alpha   90.00
_cell.angle_beta   90.00
_cell.angle_gamma   90.00
#
_symmetry.space_group_name_H-M   'P 1'
#
loop_
_entity.id
_entity.type
_entity.pdbx_description
1 polymer ?
#
loop_
_entity_poly.entity_id
_entity_poly.type
_entity_poly.pdbx_seq_one_letter_code
_entity_poly.pdbx_strand_id
1 'polypeptide(L)' 'MKVALDAMGGDHAPAVNIGGAKEALELYPTIEKIFLVGDEETIRAECQKQGLSTNSPRVAIVHA' A
#
# COMPACT_ATOMS: atom_id res chain seq x y z
N MET A 1 -10.54 11.34 -1.60
CA MET A 1 -11.02 10.03 -1.10
C MET A 1 -9.92 9.30 -0.34
N LYS A 2 -10.23 8.60 0.76
CA LYS A 2 -9.27 7.83 1.58
C LYS A 2 -9.66 6.35 1.60
N VAL A 3 -8.67 5.45 1.52
CA VAL A 3 -8.89 4.00 1.42
C VAL A 3 -8.04 3.28 2.47
N ALA A 4 -8.65 2.38 3.24
CA ALA A 4 -7.91 1.41 4.04
C ALA A 4 -7.83 0.11 3.25
N LEU A 5 -6.62 -0.43 3.09
CA LEU A 5 -6.34 -1.65 2.37
C LEU A 5 -5.68 -2.64 3.32
N ASP A 6 -6.32 -3.79 3.53
CA ASP A 6 -5.65 -4.94 4.12
C ASP A 6 -4.55 -5.40 3.15
N ALA A 7 -3.30 -5.21 3.55
CA ALA A 7 -2.15 -5.55 2.74
C ALA A 7 -1.78 -7.03 2.85
N MET A 8 -2.35 -7.77 3.80
CA MET A 8 -1.90 -9.11 4.19
C MET A 8 -2.87 -10.23 3.76
N GLY A 9 -4.11 -9.88 3.42
CA GLY A 9 -5.12 -10.84 3.00
C GLY A 9 -4.93 -11.36 1.57
N GLY A 10 -4.97 -12.67 1.41
CA GLY A 10 -4.99 -13.38 0.12
C GLY A 10 -3.74 -14.23 -0.17
N ASP A 11 -3.86 -15.17 -1.10
CA ASP A 11 -2.82 -16.18 -1.39
C ASP A 11 -1.51 -15.60 -1.93
N HIS A 12 -1.57 -14.40 -2.50
CA HIS A 12 -0.43 -13.70 -3.10
C HIS A 12 -0.10 -12.37 -2.39
N ALA A 13 -0.63 -12.18 -1.18
CA ALA A 13 -0.30 -11.05 -0.35
C ALA A 13 1.14 -11.15 0.21
N PRO A 14 1.80 -10.03 0.52
CA PRO A 14 1.33 -8.66 0.27
C PRO A 14 1.56 -8.17 -1.16
N ALA A 15 2.28 -8.94 -1.98
CA ALA A 15 2.82 -8.47 -3.25
C ALA A 15 1.75 -7.91 -4.21
N VAL A 16 0.65 -8.64 -4.43
CA VAL A 16 -0.41 -8.18 -5.36
C VAL A 16 -1.20 -6.98 -4.80
N ASN A 17 -1.37 -6.91 -3.48
CA ASN A 17 -2.10 -5.82 -2.82
C ASN A 17 -1.29 -4.52 -2.90
N ILE A 18 0.02 -4.58 -2.63
CA ILE A 18 0.93 -3.43 -2.75
C ILE A 18 1.06 -2.97 -4.21
N GLY A 19 1.13 -3.91 -5.16
CA GLY A 19 1.15 -3.60 -6.59
C GLY A 19 -0.12 -2.87 -7.03
N GLY A 20 -1.28 -3.38 -6.64
CA GLY A 20 -2.56 -2.73 -6.91
C GLY A 20 -2.68 -1.36 -6.25
N ALA A 21 -2.18 -1.18 -5.03
CA ALA A 21 -2.18 0.12 -4.36
C ALA A 21 -1.31 1.15 -5.12
N LYS A 22 -0.15 0.74 -5.61
CA LYS A 22 0.71 1.58 -6.45
C LYS A 22 0.01 2.00 -7.73
N GLU A 23 -0.52 1.05 -8.49
CA GLU A 23 -1.24 1.31 -9.74
C GLU A 23 -2.45 2.22 -9.50
N ALA A 24 -3.21 2.00 -8.42
CA ALA A 24 -4.36 2.84 -8.08
C ALA A 24 -3.95 4.30 -7.79
N LEU A 25 -2.83 4.52 -7.09
CA LEU A 25 -2.34 5.88 -6.82
C LEU A 25 -1.88 6.60 -8.09
N GLU A 26 -1.35 5.88 -9.07
CA GLU A 26 -0.93 6.39 -10.38
C GLU A 26 -2.14 6.71 -11.27
N LEU A 27 -3.12 5.81 -11.34
CA LEU A 27 -4.31 5.93 -12.19
C LEU A 27 -5.36 6.91 -11.65
N TYR A 28 -5.46 7.05 -10.33
CA TYR A 28 -6.52 7.84 -9.70
C TYR A 28 -5.94 8.97 -8.83
N PRO A 29 -5.68 10.15 -9.40
CA PRO A 29 -5.23 11.32 -8.64
C PRO A 29 -6.20 11.77 -7.54
N THR A 30 -7.47 11.39 -7.62
CA THR A 30 -8.52 11.68 -6.63
C THR A 30 -8.40 10.84 -5.35
N ILE A 31 -7.62 9.77 -5.36
CA ILE A 31 -7.24 9.05 -4.13
C ILE A 31 -6.24 9.92 -3.38
N GLU A 32 -6.69 10.52 -2.28
CA GLU A 32 -5.87 11.37 -1.44
C GLU A 32 -4.90 10.54 -0.60
N LYS A 33 -5.33 9.36 -0.14
CA LYS A 33 -4.52 8.51 0.72
C LYS A 33 -4.95 7.05 0.73
N ILE A 34 -3.97 6.15 0.68
CA ILE A 34 -4.14 4.72 0.99
C ILE A 34 -3.41 4.41 2.31
N PHE A 35 -4.13 3.76 3.22
CA PHE A 35 -3.60 3.20 4.46
C PHE A 35 -3.38 1.70 4.24
N LEU A 36 -2.13 1.28 4.17
CA LEU A 36 -1.70 -0.11 4.05
C LEU A 36 -1.67 -0.72 5.45
N VAL A 37 -2.59 -1.63 5.74
CA VAL A 37 -2.79 -2.19 7.08
C VAL A 37 -2.19 -3.60 7.15
N GLY A 38 -1.39 -3.87 8.19
CA GLY A 38 -0.79 -5.19 8.42
C GLY A 38 0.58 -5.13 9.09
N ASP A 39 1.40 -6.17 8.87
CA ASP A 39 2.75 -6.22 9.39
C ASP A 39 3.64 -5.13 8.76
N GLU A 40 4.14 -4.20 9.58
CA GLU A 40 4.80 -2.99 9.08
C GLU A 40 6.11 -3.30 8.35
N GLU A 41 6.92 -4.22 8.88
CA GLU A 41 8.21 -4.58 8.28
C GLU A 41 8.00 -5.24 6.92
N THR A 42 7.07 -6.18 6.84
CA THR A 42 6.71 -6.88 5.60
C THR A 42 6.17 -5.92 4.55
N ILE A 43 5.28 -4.99 4.93
CA ILE A 43 4.72 -3.98 4.02
C ILE A 43 5.82 -3.03 3.53
N ARG A 44 6.69 -2.54 4.43
CA ARG A 44 7.81 -1.65 4.05
C ARG A 44 8.75 -2.32 3.07
N ALA A 45 9.12 -3.58 3.32
CA ALA A 45 10.00 -4.34 2.45
C ALA A 45 9.39 -4.52 1.05
N GLU A 46 8.11 -4.86 0.96
CA GLU A 46 7.45 -5.03 -0.34
C GLU A 46 7.24 -3.69 -1.07
N CYS A 47 6.89 -2.60 -0.35
CA CYS A 47 6.82 -1.26 -0.94
C CYS A 47 8.16 -0.84 -1.54
N GLN A 48 9.26 -1.06 -0.82
CA GLN A 48 10.61 -0.77 -1.32
C GLN A 48 10.94 -1.60 -2.56
N LYS A 49 10.65 -2.90 -2.54
CA LYS A 49 10.88 -3.82 -3.66
C LYS A 49 10.12 -3.42 -4.92
N GLN A 50 8.91 -2.89 -4.80
CA GLN A 50 8.07 -2.46 -5.92
C GLN A 50 8.21 -0.97 -6.29
N GLY A 51 9.02 -0.21 -5.54
CA GLY A 51 9.21 1.22 -5.75
C GLY A 51 8.01 2.08 -5.36
N LEU A 52 7.13 1.60 -4.48
CA LEU A 52 6.07 2.41 -3.88
C LEU A 52 6.68 3.26 -2.75
N SER A 53 6.75 4.58 -2.95
CA SER A 53 7.34 5.49 -1.96
C SER A 53 6.46 5.62 -0.72
N THR A 54 6.95 5.09 0.41
CA THR A 54 6.30 5.23 1.73
C THR A 54 6.44 6.64 2.32
N ASN A 55 7.25 7.50 1.71
CA ASN A 55 7.37 8.92 2.10
C ASN A 55 6.34 9.80 1.39
N SER A 56 5.58 9.25 0.44
CA SER A 56 4.49 9.96 -0.21
C SER A 56 3.41 10.30 0.82
N PRO A 57 2.87 11.54 0.84
CA PRO A 57 1.77 11.89 1.73
C PRO A 57 0.49 11.08 1.45
N ARG A 58 0.41 10.48 0.26
CA ARG A 58 -0.70 9.64 -0.22
C ARG A 58 -0.59 8.18 0.23
N VAL A 59 0.47 7.80 0.96
CA VAL A 59 0.66 6.45 1.52
C VAL A 59 0.85 6.57 3.03
N ALA A 60 0.25 5.66 3.78
CA ALA A 60 0.58 5.44 5.19
C ALA A 60 0.55 3.95 5.47
N ILE A 61 1.44 3.49 6.34
CA ILE A 61 1.45 2.12 6.85
C ILE A 61 0.86 2.17 8.25
N VAL A 62 -0.05 1.25 8.56
CA VAL A 62 -0.70 1.11 9.86
C VAL A 62 -0.44 -0.31 10.33
N HIS A 63 0.32 -0.45 11.42
CA HIS A 63 0.58 -1.76 12.00
C HIS A 63 -0.69 -2.33 12.64
N ALA A 64 -0.95 -3.62 12.42
CA ALA A 64 -2.09 -4.37 12.95
C ALA A 64 -1.72 -5.83 13.22
#